data_AF-A0A8T1WDA0-F1
#
_entry.id   AF-A0A8T1WDA0-F1
#
_cell.length_a   1.000
_cell.length_b   1.000
_cell.length_c   1.000
_cell.angle_alpha   90.00
_cell.angle_beta   90.00
_cell.angle_gamma   90.00
#
_symmetry.space_group_name_H-M   'P 1'
#
loop_
_entity.id
_entity.type
_entity.pdbx_description
1 polymer ?
#
loop_
_entity_poly.entity_id
_entity_poly.type
_entity_poly.pdbx_seq_one_letter_code
_entity_poly.pdbx_strand_id
1 'polypeptide(L)'
;MDFDATIERLNALKLQERGAGHASQALSNQHAEHTTQLQRLQEESERRVLDQERQMQRWQLEMREMQARLEAAEHQNRLLKAALGEVDTYRHQAETQQLVIEELQTQVKQLRVTNYRLQYVVQQHEPRGGHGSFLPPPPPDIF
;
A
#
# COMPACT_ATOMS: atom_id res chain seq x y z
N MET A 1 -103.72 19.21 5.85
CA MET A 1 -102.98 17.97 5.54
C MET A 1 -101.84 18.42 4.65
N ASP A 2 -100.72 18.76 5.26
CA ASP A 2 -99.66 19.58 4.64
C ASP A 2 -98.72 18.68 3.84
N PHE A 3 -99.28 18.10 2.77
CA PHE A 3 -98.58 17.18 1.87
C PHE A 3 -97.35 17.82 1.23
N ASP A 4 -97.42 19.11 0.90
CA ASP A 4 -96.31 19.87 0.33
C ASP A 4 -95.12 19.99 1.31
N ALA A 5 -95.40 20.23 2.59
CA ALA A 5 -94.35 20.34 3.62
C ALA A 5 -93.61 19.00 3.82
N THR A 6 -94.32 17.89 3.71
CA THR A 6 -93.69 16.55 3.74
C THR A 6 -92.86 16.24 2.49
N ILE A 7 -93.29 16.71 1.31
CA ILE A 7 -92.53 16.52 0.06
C ILE A 7 -91.24 17.34 0.08
N GLU A 8 -91.30 18.60 0.54
CA GLU A 8 -90.10 19.43 0.70
C GLU A 8 -89.11 18.82 1.71
N ARG A 9 -89.58 18.31 2.84
CA ARG A 9 -88.71 17.65 3.84
C ARG A 9 -88.05 16.39 3.28
N LEU A 10 -88.79 15.59 2.52
CA LEU A 10 -88.24 14.40 1.87
C LEU A 10 -87.18 14.78 0.84
N ASN A 11 -87.41 15.82 0.06
CA ASN A 11 -86.43 16.32 -0.92
C ASN A 11 -85.17 16.86 -0.24
N ALA A 12 -85.33 17.60 0.87
CA ALA A 12 -84.21 18.11 1.65
C ALA A 12 -83.37 16.97 2.25
N LEU A 13 -84.01 15.95 2.81
CA LEU A 13 -83.31 14.76 3.33
C LEU A 13 -82.59 13.99 2.21
N LYS A 14 -83.21 13.85 1.04
CA LYS A 14 -82.63 13.14 -0.11
C LYS A 14 -81.43 13.89 -0.72
N LEU A 15 -81.46 15.23 -0.70
CA LEU A 15 -80.34 16.09 -1.08
C LEU A 15 -79.20 16.01 -0.06
N GLN A 16 -79.52 16.00 1.23
CA GLN A 16 -78.55 15.86 2.31
C GLN A 16 -77.88 14.48 2.29
N GLU A 17 -78.61 13.41 2.01
CA GLU A 17 -78.10 12.05 1.89
C GLU A 17 -77.20 11.90 0.64
N ARG A 18 -77.58 12.51 -0.49
CA ARG A 18 -76.71 12.59 -1.69
C ARG A 18 -75.43 13.39 -1.44
N GLY A 19 -75.51 14.51 -0.72
CA GLY A 19 -74.34 15.32 -0.35
C GLY A 19 -73.42 14.61 0.65
N ALA A 20 -73.99 13.92 1.64
CA ALA A 20 -73.25 13.16 2.65
C ALA A 20 -72.58 11.91 2.06
N GLY A 21 -73.23 11.23 1.12
CA GLY A 21 -72.64 10.10 0.39
C GLY A 21 -71.41 10.52 -0.43
N HIS A 22 -71.49 11.64 -1.14
CA HIS A 22 -70.34 12.18 -1.89
C HIS A 22 -69.20 12.67 -0.98
N ALA A 23 -69.50 13.31 0.15
CA ALA A 23 -68.48 13.74 1.11
C ALA A 23 -67.78 12.55 1.78
N SER A 24 -68.53 11.52 2.19
CA SER A 24 -67.99 10.30 2.78
C SER A 24 -67.15 9.49 1.78
N GLN A 25 -67.53 9.50 0.50
CA GLN A 25 -66.79 8.81 -0.56
C GLN A 25 -65.49 9.56 -0.92
N ALA A 26 -65.52 10.90 -0.93
CA ALA A 26 -64.32 11.72 -1.12
C ALA A 26 -63.31 11.58 0.04
N LEU A 27 -63.79 11.55 1.29
CA LEU A 27 -62.96 11.30 2.48
C LEU A 27 -62.36 9.89 2.47
N SER A 28 -63.13 8.87 2.09
CA SER A 28 -62.65 7.49 1.95
C SER A 28 -61.57 7.34 0.88
N ASN A 29 -61.76 7.98 -0.29
CA ASN A 29 -60.76 7.98 -1.35
C ASN A 29 -59.47 8.70 -0.93
N GLN A 30 -59.56 9.85 -0.27
CA GLN A 30 -58.37 10.53 0.27
C GLN A 30 -57.63 9.70 1.31
N HIS A 31 -58.35 8.97 2.16
CA HIS A 31 -57.74 8.08 3.15
C HIS A 31 -57.06 6.87 2.50
N ALA A 32 -57.65 6.31 1.44
CA ALA A 32 -57.06 5.24 0.64
C ALA A 32 -55.81 5.72 -0.14
N GLU A 33 -55.85 6.93 -0.69
CA GLU A 33 -54.68 7.55 -1.34
C GLU A 33 -53.56 7.84 -0.34
N HIS A 34 -53.87 8.33 0.85
CA HIS A 34 -52.88 8.64 1.88
C HIS A 34 -52.24 7.37 2.47
N THR A 35 -53.02 6.31 2.66
CA THR A 35 -52.50 5.00 3.13
C THR A 35 -51.62 4.32 2.07
N THR A 36 -52.00 4.37 0.80
CA THR A 36 -51.15 3.86 -0.29
C THR A 36 -49.87 4.69 -0.46
N GLN A 37 -49.93 6.02 -0.28
CA GLN A 37 -48.73 6.87 -0.30
C GLN A 37 -47.78 6.57 0.86
N LEU A 38 -48.32 6.36 2.07
CA LEU A 38 -47.53 5.94 3.24
C LEU A 38 -46.87 4.58 3.02
N GLN A 39 -47.58 3.60 2.48
CA GLN A 39 -47.02 2.28 2.15
C GLN A 39 -45.86 2.40 1.14
N ARG A 40 -46.02 3.20 0.08
CA ARG A 40 -44.94 3.44 -0.89
C ARG A 40 -43.71 4.08 -0.25
N LEU A 41 -43.91 5.05 0.64
CA LEU A 41 -42.80 5.68 1.37
C LEU A 41 -42.10 4.70 2.30
N GLN A 42 -42.86 3.81 2.95
CA GLN A 42 -42.30 2.77 3.80
C GLN A 42 -41.47 1.77 2.99
N GLU A 43 -42.00 1.26 1.88
CA GLU A 43 -41.28 0.36 0.97
C GLU A 43 -40.02 1.03 0.39
N GLU A 44 -40.09 2.32 0.04
CA GLU A 44 -38.95 3.07 -0.46
C GLU A 44 -37.88 3.27 0.62
N SER A 45 -38.29 3.55 1.85
CA SER A 45 -37.39 3.64 3.01
C SER A 45 -36.68 2.31 3.27
N GLU A 46 -37.43 1.20 3.27
CA GLU A 46 -36.87 -0.15 3.46
C GLU A 46 -35.86 -0.50 2.36
N ARG A 47 -36.16 -0.16 1.10
CA ARG A 47 -35.21 -0.34 -0.02
C ARG A 47 -33.93 0.47 0.19
N ARG A 48 -34.05 1.73 0.59
CA ARG A 48 -32.88 2.60 0.85
C ARG A 48 -32.01 2.06 1.97
N VAL A 49 -32.61 1.53 3.04
CA VAL A 49 -31.86 0.91 4.16
C VAL A 49 -31.10 -0.33 3.67
N LEU A 50 -31.77 -1.23 2.94
CA LEU A 50 -31.12 -2.44 2.40
C LEU A 50 -29.96 -2.10 1.44
N ASP A 51 -30.12 -1.06 0.63
CA ASP A 51 -29.06 -0.62 -0.27
C ASP A 51 -27.88 0.02 0.48
N GLN A 52 -28.14 0.78 1.55
CA GLN A 52 -27.10 1.29 2.43
C GLN A 52 -26.34 0.17 3.16
N GLU A 53 -27.04 -0.85 3.66
CA GLU A 53 -26.42 -2.01 4.31
C GLU A 53 -25.49 -2.75 3.33
N ARG A 54 -25.95 -2.97 2.09
CA ARG A 54 -25.12 -3.58 1.03
C ARG A 54 -23.89 -2.74 0.70
N GLN A 55 -24.04 -1.42 0.63
CA GLN A 55 -22.90 -0.51 0.40
C GLN A 55 -21.90 -0.58 1.55
N MET A 56 -22.39 -0.58 2.79
CA MET A 56 -21.55 -0.69 3.98
C MET A 56 -20.78 -2.02 4.00
N GLN A 57 -21.43 -3.13 3.66
CA GLN A 57 -20.77 -4.44 3.58
C GLN A 57 -19.67 -4.45 2.52
N ARG A 58 -19.92 -3.88 1.32
CA ARG A 58 -18.89 -3.74 0.28
C ARG A 58 -17.71 -2.92 0.76
N TRP A 59 -17.97 -1.76 1.37
CA TRP A 59 -16.92 -0.91 1.93
C TRP A 59 -16.09 -1.65 2.97
N GLN A 60 -16.73 -2.40 3.87
CA GLN A 60 -16.01 -3.17 4.89
C GLN A 60 -15.10 -4.24 4.28
N LEU A 61 -15.54 -4.90 3.21
CA LEU A 61 -14.73 -5.88 2.49
C LEU A 61 -13.55 -5.20 1.80
N GLU A 62 -13.78 -4.09 1.09
CA GLU A 62 -12.72 -3.31 0.43
C GLU A 62 -11.68 -2.81 1.44
N MET A 63 -12.12 -2.29 2.59
CA MET A 63 -11.22 -1.83 3.64
C MET A 63 -10.35 -2.95 4.20
N ARG A 64 -10.93 -4.14 4.43
CA ARG A 64 -10.16 -5.31 4.89
C ARG A 64 -9.14 -5.76 3.85
N GLU A 65 -9.53 -5.75 2.58
CA GLU A 65 -8.62 -6.10 1.49
C GLU A 65 -7.47 -5.09 1.38
N MET A 66 -7.76 -3.78 1.47
CA MET A 66 -6.73 -2.75 1.47
C MET A 66 -5.79 -2.88 2.67
N GLN A 67 -6.32 -3.17 3.87
CA GLN A 67 -5.50 -3.40 5.06
C GLN A 67 -4.56 -4.59 4.86
N ALA A 68 -5.05 -5.72 4.36
CA ALA A 68 -4.22 -6.89 4.08
C ALA A 68 -3.12 -6.58 3.05
N ARG A 69 -3.44 -5.82 1.99
CA ARG A 69 -2.46 -5.38 0.99
C ARG A 69 -1.42 -4.43 1.59
N LEU A 70 -1.84 -3.52 2.47
CA LEU A 70 -0.94 -2.61 3.17
C LEU A 70 0.03 -3.36 4.08
N GLU A 71 -0.47 -4.30 4.90
CA GLU A 71 0.35 -5.13 5.79
C GLU A 71 1.39 -5.94 5.00
N ALA A 72 0.98 -6.51 3.86
CA ALA A 72 1.90 -7.23 2.97
C ALA A 72 2.99 -6.30 2.40
N ALA A 73 2.62 -5.09 1.96
CA ALA A 73 3.57 -4.10 1.45
C ALA A 73 4.55 -3.62 2.54
N GLU A 74 4.06 -3.39 3.76
CA GLU A 74 4.89 -3.03 4.91
C GLU A 74 5.85 -4.15 5.30
N HIS A 75 5.41 -5.41 5.22
CA HIS A 75 6.28 -6.56 5.41
C HIS A 75 7.38 -6.63 4.35
N GLN A 76 7.04 -6.47 3.06
CA GLN A 76 8.02 -6.42 1.98
C GLN A 76 9.01 -5.25 2.18
N ASN A 77 8.53 -4.08 2.60
CA ASN A 77 9.41 -2.93 2.88
C ASN A 77 10.41 -3.23 4.00
N ARG A 78 9.99 -3.94 5.06
CA ARG A 78 10.88 -4.38 6.14
C ARG A 78 11.95 -5.35 5.63
N LEU A 79 11.58 -6.31 4.79
CA LEU A 79 12.54 -7.24 4.18
C LEU A 79 13.57 -6.51 3.30
N LEU A 80 13.11 -5.55 2.48
CA LEU A 80 13.99 -4.75 1.64
C LEU A 80 14.96 -3.90 2.48
N LYS A 81 14.49 -3.31 3.59
CA LYS A 81 15.36 -2.58 4.52
C LYS A 81 16.41 -3.48 5.18
N ALA A 82 16.04 -4.71 5.55
CA ALA A 82 17.00 -5.68 6.07
C ALA A 82 18.07 -6.04 5.03
N ALA A 83 17.66 -6.33 3.78
CA ALA A 83 18.58 -6.60 2.69
C ALA A 83 19.50 -5.41 2.36
N LEU A 84 19.00 -4.17 2.44
CA LEU A 84 19.82 -2.97 2.29
C LEU A 84 20.91 -2.91 3.37
N GLY A 85 20.56 -3.25 4.62
CA GLY A 85 21.52 -3.33 5.72
C GLY A 85 22.64 -4.34 5.45
N GLU A 86 22.31 -5.49 4.85
CA GLU A 86 23.33 -6.47 4.43
C GLU A 86 24.28 -5.90 3.37
N VAL A 87 23.76 -5.16 2.38
CA VAL A 87 24.60 -4.51 1.35
C VAL A 87 25.60 -3.53 1.99
N ASP A 88 25.17 -2.74 2.98
CA ASP A 88 26.08 -1.85 3.70
C ASP A 88 27.17 -2.61 4.45
N THR A 89 26.85 -3.77 5.04
CA THR A 89 27.87 -4.62 5.69
C THR A 89 28.88 -5.16 4.68
N TYR A 90 28.44 -5.63 3.51
CA TYR A 90 29.34 -6.09 2.45
C TYR A 90 30.21 -4.96 1.90
N ARG A 91 29.66 -3.74 1.76
CA ARG A 91 30.43 -2.57 1.35
C ARG A 91 31.55 -2.27 2.35
N HIS A 92 31.24 -2.28 3.65
CA HIS A 92 32.25 -2.05 4.68
C HIS A 92 33.32 -3.16 4.73
N GLN A 93 32.92 -4.42 4.53
CA GLN A 93 33.86 -5.54 4.41
C GLN A 93 34.79 -5.37 3.19
N ALA A 94 34.25 -4.94 2.04
CA ALA A 94 35.04 -4.68 0.84
C ALA A 94 36.04 -3.53 1.06
N GLU A 95 35.62 -2.43 1.69
CA GLU A 95 36.50 -1.31 2.07
C GLU A 95 37.63 -1.79 3.00
N THR A 96 37.33 -2.65 3.98
CA THR A 96 38.32 -3.22 4.89
C THR A 96 39.31 -4.13 4.15
N GLN A 97 38.82 -4.99 3.26
CA GLN A 97 39.67 -5.87 2.45
C GLN A 97 40.58 -5.06 1.52
N GLN A 98 40.09 -3.95 0.95
CA GLN A 98 40.88 -3.07 0.12
C GLN A 98 42.08 -2.47 0.88
N LEU A 99 41.88 -2.02 2.12
CA LEU A 99 42.96 -1.53 2.97
C LEU A 99 44.02 -2.62 3.24
N VAL A 100 43.59 -3.85 3.52
CA VAL A 100 44.50 -4.98 3.71
C VAL A 100 45.30 -5.28 2.44
N ILE A 101 44.67 -5.20 1.26
CA ILE A 101 45.36 -5.38 -0.02
C ILE A 101 46.43 -4.30 -0.22
N GLU A 102 46.09 -3.03 0.06
CA GLU A 102 47.03 -1.92 -0.07
C GLU A 102 48.24 -2.05 0.89
N GLU A 103 48.00 -2.50 2.12
CA GLU A 103 49.05 -2.77 3.09
C GLU A 103 49.97 -3.90 2.60
N LEU A 104 49.40 -5.03 2.16
CA LEU A 104 50.17 -6.16 1.64
C LEU A 104 50.98 -5.77 0.39
N GLN A 105 50.40 -4.98 -0.52
CA GLN A 105 51.13 -4.46 -1.66
C GLN A 105 52.32 -3.60 -1.24
N THR A 106 52.15 -2.75 -0.23
CA THR A 106 53.23 -1.94 0.34
C THR A 106 54.33 -2.81 0.93
N GLN A 107 53.97 -3.84 1.69
CA GLN A 107 54.93 -4.80 2.26
C GLN A 107 55.70 -5.54 1.16
N VAL A 108 55.02 -6.00 0.10
CA VAL A 108 55.68 -6.64 -1.06
C VAL A 108 56.65 -5.69 -1.74
N LYS A 109 56.27 -4.43 -1.95
CA LYS A 109 57.18 -3.41 -2.53
C LYS A 109 58.42 -3.23 -1.65
N GLN A 110 58.26 -3.14 -0.32
CA GLN A 110 59.38 -3.07 0.61
C GLN A 110 60.29 -4.31 0.53
N LEU A 111 59.71 -5.51 0.52
CA LEU A 111 60.45 -6.76 0.43
C LEU A 111 61.22 -6.89 -0.89
N ARG A 112 60.65 -6.44 -2.01
CA ARG A 112 61.37 -6.39 -3.30
C ARG A 112 62.59 -5.48 -3.22
N VAL A 113 62.44 -4.30 -2.64
CA VAL A 113 63.55 -3.34 -2.47
C VAL A 113 64.63 -3.89 -1.53
N THR A 114 64.26 -4.49 -0.40
CA THR A 114 65.24 -5.07 0.52
C THR A 114 65.96 -6.25 -0.11
N ASN A 115 65.26 -7.13 -0.81
CA ASN A 115 65.84 -8.25 -1.52
C ASN A 115 66.84 -7.79 -2.60
N TYR A 116 66.47 -6.78 -3.40
CA TYR A 116 67.37 -6.17 -4.39
C TYR A 116 68.65 -5.60 -3.74
N ARG A 117 68.51 -4.86 -2.63
CA ARG A 117 69.67 -4.32 -1.90
C ARG A 117 70.59 -5.42 -1.39
N LEU A 118 70.02 -6.50 -0.86
CA LEU A 118 70.81 -7.65 -0.39
C LEU A 118 71.55 -8.34 -1.53
N GLN A 119 70.87 -8.59 -2.66
CA GLN A 119 71.50 -9.16 -3.85
C GLN A 119 72.66 -8.30 -4.33
N TYR A 120 72.48 -6.98 -4.35
CA TYR A 120 73.53 -6.03 -4.72
C TYR A 120 74.73 -6.09 -3.77
N VAL A 121 74.51 -6.12 -2.45
CA VAL A 121 75.60 -6.23 -1.45
C VAL A 121 76.34 -7.57 -1.57
N VAL A 122 75.62 -8.68 -1.72
CA VAL A 122 76.23 -10.02 -1.89
C VAL A 122 77.18 -10.02 -3.09
N GLN A 123 76.76 -9.45 -4.22
CA GLN A 123 77.60 -9.33 -5.42
C GLN A 123 78.86 -8.49 -5.19
N GLN A 124 78.79 -7.43 -4.38
CA GLN A 124 79.97 -6.62 -4.05
C GLN A 124 81.02 -7.37 -3.23
N HIS A 125 80.59 -8.35 -2.43
CA HIS A 125 81.47 -9.13 -1.55
C HIS A 125 81.87 -10.50 -2.13
N GLU A 126 81.42 -10.82 -3.35
CA GLU A 126 81.78 -12.06 -4.02
C GLU A 126 83.26 -11.99 -4.48
N PRO A 127 84.13 -12.91 -4.02
CA PRO A 127 85.54 -12.88 -4.40
C PRO A 127 85.65 -13.09 -5.91
N ARG A 128 86.40 -12.20 -6.59
CA ARG A 128 86.61 -12.08 -8.05
C ARG A 128 87.16 -13.33 -8.79
N GLY A 129 86.99 -14.55 -8.28
CA GLY A 129 87.58 -15.79 -8.79
C GLY A 129 86.61 -16.87 -9.31
N GLY A 130 85.29 -16.64 -9.33
CA GLY A 130 84.32 -17.61 -9.86
C GLY A 130 83.74 -17.16 -11.20
N HIS A 131 83.90 -17.96 -12.25
CA HIS A 131 83.45 -17.67 -13.62
C HIS A 131 81.95 -17.34 -13.72
N GLY A 132 81.62 -16.07 -13.91
CA GLY A 132 80.29 -15.62 -14.32
C GLY A 132 80.20 -14.11 -14.33
N SER A 133 80.14 -13.49 -15.51
CA SER A 133 79.79 -12.06 -15.64
C SER A 133 78.33 -11.87 -15.26
N PHE A 134 78.03 -11.88 -13.96
CA PHE A 134 76.71 -11.59 -13.44
C PHE A 134 76.56 -10.07 -13.32
N LEU A 135 75.89 -9.47 -14.31
CA LEU A 135 75.42 -8.09 -14.22
C LEU A 135 74.47 -7.98 -13.01
N PRO A 136 74.43 -6.81 -12.33
CA PRO A 136 73.49 -6.63 -11.24
C PRO A 136 72.07 -6.86 -11.76
N PRO A 137 71.20 -7.54 -10.98
CA PRO A 137 69.82 -7.75 -11.37
C PRO A 137 69.17 -6.40 -11.68
N PRO A 138 68.25 -6.33 -12.66
CA PRO A 138 67.50 -5.11 -12.88
C PRO A 138 66.74 -4.73 -11.60
N PRO A 139 66.64 -3.42 -11.27
CA PRO A 139 65.89 -2.99 -10.11
C PRO A 139 64.42 -3.46 -10.22
N PRO A 140 63.79 -3.83 -9.10
CA PRO A 140 62.45 -4.38 -9.13
C PRO A 140 61.44 -3.35 -9.62
N ASP A 141 60.46 -3.81 -10.40
CA ASP A 141 59.30 -3.00 -10.75
C ASP A 141 58.41 -2.82 -9.51
N ILE A 142 58.25 -1.57 -9.11
CA ILE A 142 57.57 -1.13 -7.88
C ILE A 142 56.31 -0.33 -8.15
N PHE A 143 55.91 -0.18 -9.42
CA PHE A 143 54.69 0.49 -9.81
C PHE A 143 53.51 -0.50 -9.76
#